data_AF-A0A3S0HCP8-F1
#
_entry.id   AF-A0A3S0HCP8-F1
#
_cell.length_a   1.000
_cell.length_b   1.000
_cell.length_c   1.000
_cell.angle_alpha   90.00
_cell.angle_beta   90.00
_cell.angle_gamma   90.00
#
_symmetry.space_group_name_H-M   'P 1'
#
loop_
_entity.id
_entity.type
_entity.pdbx_description
1 polymer ?
#
loop_
_entity_poly.entity_id
_entity_poly.type
_entity_poly.pdbx_seq_one_letter_code
_entity_poly.pdbx_strand_id
1 'polypeptide(L)'
;MNQAAPKPPTLYIEGPAFWTPTLPGWDAARAAFRGEGALADPPAKRPSPQVLAPAERRRAPDTVALALEVAAAALAGSGRNAADVPCVFTSAHGDLSINDYMCSTLASDPKGLSPTKFHNSVHNAAVGYWTIGTGCMAASNAVSAYEHSFASGLLEAAVQSACDQEPVLLVGYDAPTVGALTSVTDSRGLLAVALVIASEPSERTVAALDWSLVSEDGTAAAATPPRSEAAKSLAEINPMAASLGLFESLAHLDDGNVGGAGSPVDLPLSASLSLRLQLRPLARG
;
A
#
# COMPACT_ATOMS: atom_id res chain seq x y z
N MET A 1 31.15 -21.67 -10.71
CA MET A 1 30.99 -21.61 -9.24
C MET A 1 29.74 -20.78 -8.99
N ASN A 2 28.58 -21.43 -8.79
CA ASN A 2 27.34 -20.71 -8.47
C ASN A 2 27.49 -20.16 -7.05
N GLN A 3 27.91 -18.91 -6.91
CA GLN A 3 27.67 -18.20 -5.66
C GLN A 3 26.14 -18.09 -5.53
N ALA A 4 25.59 -18.70 -4.48
CA ALA A 4 24.20 -18.45 -4.12
C ALA A 4 24.02 -16.94 -4.00
N ALA A 5 22.97 -16.39 -4.60
CA ALA A 5 22.66 -14.98 -4.46
C ALA A 5 22.62 -14.61 -2.97
N PRO A 6 23.21 -13.47 -2.57
CA PRO A 6 23.24 -13.07 -1.17
C PRO A 6 21.80 -12.97 -0.65
N LYS A 7 21.52 -13.65 0.46
CA LYS A 7 20.23 -13.55 1.13
C LYS A 7 20.09 -12.13 1.70
N PRO A 8 19.02 -11.38 1.38
CA PRO A 8 18.83 -10.06 1.97
C PRO A 8 18.58 -10.17 3.49
N PRO A 9 18.84 -9.09 4.25
CA PRO A 9 18.58 -9.09 5.68
C PRO A 9 17.09 -9.26 5.97
N THR A 10 16.77 -9.88 7.11
CA THR A 10 15.42 -9.89 7.67
C THR A 10 15.02 -8.45 7.98
N LEU A 11 13.79 -8.08 7.61
CA LEU A 11 13.18 -6.80 7.94
C LEU A 11 12.03 -7.02 8.92
N TYR A 12 11.44 -5.93 9.39
CA TYR A 12 10.38 -5.94 10.40
C TYR A 12 9.23 -5.08 9.94
N ILE A 13 8.00 -5.54 10.18
CA ILE A 13 6.78 -4.82 9.84
C ILE A 13 6.22 -4.19 11.10
N GLU A 14 5.87 -2.91 11.00
CA GLU A 14 5.20 -2.12 12.02
C GLU A 14 3.99 -1.40 11.43
N GLY A 15 3.03 -1.06 12.28
CA GLY A 15 1.90 -0.20 11.91
C GLY A 15 1.14 -0.61 10.64
N PRO A 16 0.67 -1.86 10.51
CA PRO A 16 -0.25 -2.20 9.41
C PRO A 16 -1.48 -1.31 9.45
N ALA A 17 -1.78 -0.67 8.32
CA ALA A 17 -2.95 0.16 8.11
C ALA A 17 -3.67 -0.29 6.84
N PHE A 18 -5.00 -0.30 6.90
CA PHE A 18 -5.85 -0.76 5.81
C PHE A 18 -7.11 0.11 5.74
N TRP A 19 -7.56 0.46 4.55
CA TRP A 19 -8.81 1.18 4.37
C TRP A 19 -9.51 0.83 3.06
N THR A 20 -10.79 0.52 3.17
CA THR A 20 -11.79 0.48 2.09
C THR A 20 -13.12 0.92 2.70
N PRO A 21 -14.13 1.38 1.93
CA PRO A 21 -15.42 1.77 2.50
C PRO A 21 -16.06 0.69 3.38
N THR A 22 -15.85 -0.59 3.07
CA THR A 22 -16.40 -1.71 3.84
C THR A 22 -15.52 -2.18 5.00
N LEU A 23 -14.25 -1.77 5.08
CA LEU A 23 -13.30 -2.08 6.16
C LEU A 23 -12.49 -0.82 6.49
N PRO A 24 -13.08 0.16 7.20
CA PRO A 24 -12.46 1.45 7.47
C PRO A 24 -11.49 1.36 8.66
N GLY A 25 -10.29 0.84 8.41
CA GLY A 25 -9.23 0.71 9.41
C GLY A 25 -8.71 -0.71 9.57
N TRP A 26 -7.49 -0.83 10.07
CA TRP A 26 -6.82 -2.12 10.21
C TRP A 26 -7.53 -3.06 11.18
N ASP A 27 -8.06 -2.58 12.31
CA ASP A 27 -8.75 -3.44 13.27
C ASP A 27 -10.00 -4.10 12.66
N ALA A 28 -10.78 -3.34 11.89
CA ALA A 28 -11.94 -3.84 11.16
C ALA A 28 -11.52 -4.86 10.08
N ALA A 29 -10.49 -4.53 9.29
CA ALA A 29 -9.97 -5.42 8.26
C ALA A 29 -9.41 -6.73 8.85
N ARG A 30 -8.60 -6.64 9.92
CA ARG A 30 -8.02 -7.78 10.63
C ARG A 30 -9.10 -8.72 11.16
N ALA A 31 -10.12 -8.19 11.84
CA ALA A 31 -11.24 -9.01 12.33
C ALA A 31 -11.99 -9.69 11.18
N ALA A 32 -12.28 -8.96 10.10
CA ALA A 32 -12.99 -9.52 8.94
C ALA A 32 -12.16 -10.60 8.20
N PHE A 33 -10.85 -10.40 8.03
CA PHE A 33 -9.94 -11.39 7.44
C PHE A 33 -9.80 -12.65 8.29
N ARG A 34 -10.07 -12.57 9.59
CA ARG A 34 -10.13 -13.70 10.52
C ARG A 34 -11.52 -14.36 10.57
N GLY A 35 -12.51 -13.81 9.88
CA GLY A 35 -13.91 -14.26 9.97
C GLY A 35 -14.60 -13.91 11.30
N GLU A 36 -13.99 -13.02 12.08
CA GLU A 36 -14.46 -12.56 13.40
C GLU A 36 -15.22 -11.22 13.30
N GLY A 37 -15.10 -10.53 12.17
CA GLY A 37 -15.73 -9.24 11.89
C GLY A 37 -16.60 -9.26 10.64
N ALA A 38 -17.51 -8.29 10.53
CA ALA A 38 -18.37 -8.08 9.37
C ALA A 38 -17.91 -6.88 8.54
N LEU A 39 -18.31 -6.84 7.27
CA LEU A 39 -18.17 -5.65 6.43
C LEU A 39 -19.08 -4.53 6.97
N ALA A 40 -18.61 -3.28 6.91
CA ALA A 40 -19.38 -2.12 7.32
C ALA A 40 -20.61 -1.91 6.41
N ASP A 41 -21.79 -1.81 7.02
CA ASP A 41 -23.06 -1.49 6.37
C ASP A 41 -23.82 -0.43 7.21
N PRO A 42 -24.05 0.79 6.70
CA PRO A 42 -23.63 1.28 5.39
C PRO A 42 -22.10 1.44 5.27
N PRO A 43 -21.54 1.41 4.04
CA PRO A 43 -20.13 1.67 3.82
C PRO A 43 -19.69 3.03 4.38
N ALA A 44 -18.46 3.09 4.89
CA ALA A 44 -17.84 4.30 5.37
C ALA A 44 -17.72 5.36 4.27
N LYS A 45 -17.90 6.61 4.66
CA LYS A 45 -17.62 7.75 3.78
C LYS A 45 -16.11 7.89 3.57
N ARG A 46 -15.74 8.53 2.46
CA ARG A 46 -14.37 8.94 2.16
C ARG A 46 -13.65 9.52 3.39
N PRO A 47 -12.38 9.17 3.63
CA PRO A 47 -11.63 9.66 4.79
C PRO A 47 -11.34 11.16 4.69
N SER A 48 -11.05 11.75 5.84
CA SER A 48 -10.78 13.18 6.02
C SER A 48 -9.53 13.34 6.87
N PRO A 49 -8.33 13.14 6.26
CA PRO A 49 -7.10 12.98 7.01
C PRO A 49 -6.70 14.29 7.69
N GLN A 50 -6.38 14.19 8.99
CA GLN A 50 -6.11 15.37 9.82
C GLN A 50 -4.74 16.01 9.56
N VAL A 51 -3.85 15.31 8.86
CA VAL A 51 -2.53 15.81 8.43
C VAL A 51 -2.64 17.01 7.47
N LEU A 52 -3.77 17.15 6.78
CA LEU A 52 -4.03 18.32 5.93
C LEU A 52 -4.76 19.41 6.71
N ALA A 53 -4.33 20.65 6.51
CA ALA A 53 -5.10 21.81 6.94
C ALA A 53 -6.48 21.86 6.24
N PRO A 54 -7.49 22.51 6.84
CA PRO A 54 -8.88 22.38 6.40
C PRO A 54 -9.16 22.80 4.94
N ALA A 55 -8.37 23.73 4.38
CA ALA A 55 -8.55 24.18 3.00
C ALA A 55 -8.05 23.14 2.00
N GLU A 56 -6.86 22.61 2.23
CA GLU A 56 -6.22 21.55 1.46
C GLU A 56 -7.05 20.27 1.52
N ARG A 57 -7.51 19.91 2.72
CA ARG A 57 -8.33 18.71 2.95
C ARG A 57 -9.61 18.69 2.12
N ARG A 58 -10.27 19.84 1.96
CA ARG A 58 -11.49 19.97 1.14
C ARG A 58 -11.22 19.86 -0.36
N ARG A 59 -10.00 20.12 -0.80
CA ARG A 59 -9.59 20.13 -2.22
C ARG A 59 -8.80 18.89 -2.62
N ALA A 60 -8.35 18.11 -1.65
CA ALA A 60 -7.64 16.86 -1.87
C ALA A 60 -8.51 15.93 -2.74
N PRO A 61 -7.91 15.23 -3.71
CA PRO A 61 -8.57 14.12 -4.40
C PRO A 61 -8.80 12.92 -3.48
N ASP A 62 -9.60 11.97 -3.94
CA ASP A 62 -9.91 10.75 -3.18
C ASP A 62 -8.64 9.93 -2.92
N THR A 63 -7.78 9.80 -3.94
CA THR A 63 -6.48 9.12 -3.83
C THR A 63 -5.59 9.72 -2.73
N VAL A 64 -5.47 11.06 -2.70
CA VAL A 64 -4.70 11.77 -1.67
C VAL A 64 -5.30 11.58 -0.29
N ALA A 65 -6.62 11.76 -0.15
CA ALA A 65 -7.24 11.61 1.16
C ALA A 65 -7.10 10.19 1.72
N LEU A 66 -7.23 9.20 0.84
CA LEU A 66 -7.10 7.80 1.19
C LEU A 66 -5.66 7.43 1.57
N ALA A 67 -4.69 7.81 0.75
CA ALA A 67 -3.27 7.53 1.01
C ALA A 67 -2.80 8.16 2.33
N LEU A 68 -3.18 9.40 2.59
CA LEU A 68 -2.81 10.11 3.83
C LEU A 68 -3.46 9.52 5.08
N GLU A 69 -4.68 8.98 4.95
CA GLU A 69 -5.37 8.31 6.07
C GLU A 69 -4.58 7.07 6.53
N VAL A 70 -4.25 6.17 5.61
CA VAL A 70 -3.51 4.95 5.94
C VAL A 70 -2.06 5.25 6.33
N ALA A 71 -1.42 6.26 5.72
CA ALA A 71 -0.08 6.71 6.09
C ALA A 71 -0.02 7.20 7.55
N ALA A 72 -0.98 8.06 7.94
CA ALA A 72 -1.08 8.55 9.31
C ALA A 72 -1.36 7.41 10.30
N ALA A 73 -2.27 6.49 9.95
CA ALA A 73 -2.58 5.33 10.77
C ALA A 73 -1.37 4.39 10.94
N ALA A 74 -0.60 4.15 9.88
CA ALA A 74 0.59 3.30 9.94
C ALA A 74 1.67 3.90 10.84
N LEU A 75 1.95 5.20 10.71
CA LEU A 75 2.93 5.84 11.57
C LEU A 75 2.48 5.89 13.03
N ALA A 76 1.20 6.20 13.29
CA ALA A 76 0.63 6.11 14.63
C ALA A 76 0.78 4.70 15.22
N GLY A 77 0.50 3.66 14.43
CA GLY A 77 0.66 2.26 14.84
C GLY A 77 2.12 1.85 15.09
N SER A 78 3.06 2.39 14.32
CA SER A 78 4.51 2.17 14.49
C SER A 78 5.13 2.96 15.64
N GLY A 79 4.48 4.03 16.10
CA GLY A 79 5.03 4.97 17.08
C GLY A 79 6.15 5.88 16.55
N ARG A 80 6.35 5.94 15.23
CA ARG A 80 7.39 6.77 14.61
C ARG A 80 6.90 8.18 14.31
N ASN A 81 7.83 9.13 14.33
CA ASN A 81 7.55 10.51 13.95
C ASN A 81 7.45 10.65 12.42
N ALA A 82 6.30 11.13 11.95
CA ALA A 82 6.02 11.28 10.52
C ALA A 82 6.99 12.21 9.78
N ALA A 83 7.59 13.17 10.48
CA ALA A 83 8.54 14.13 9.91
C ALA A 83 9.93 13.52 9.59
N ASP A 84 10.23 12.35 10.15
CA ASP A 84 11.58 11.77 10.12
C ASP A 84 11.66 10.48 9.27
N VAL A 85 10.55 9.97 8.77
CA VAL A 85 10.48 8.65 8.11
C VAL A 85 10.46 8.82 6.59
N PRO A 86 11.48 8.31 5.85
CA PRO A 86 11.43 8.16 4.40
C PRO A 86 10.18 7.41 3.94
N CYS A 87 9.66 7.72 2.76
CA CYS A 87 8.42 7.13 2.29
C CYS A 87 8.41 6.73 0.82
N VAL A 88 7.68 5.65 0.53
CA VAL A 88 7.40 5.14 -0.80
C VAL A 88 5.88 5.07 -0.96
N PHE A 89 5.36 5.89 -1.86
CA PHE A 89 3.95 5.85 -2.25
C PHE A 89 3.85 5.06 -3.56
N THR A 90 2.85 4.20 -3.67
CA THR A 90 2.63 3.36 -4.85
C THR A 90 1.17 3.33 -5.27
N SER A 91 0.94 3.40 -6.58
CA SER A 91 -0.39 3.36 -7.20
C SER A 91 -0.23 2.93 -8.64
N ALA A 92 -1.13 2.08 -9.15
CA ALA A 92 -1.09 1.66 -10.55
C ALA A 92 -1.27 2.84 -11.50
N HIS A 93 -2.18 3.75 -11.17
CA HIS A 93 -2.64 4.76 -12.13
C HIS A 93 -2.59 6.20 -11.62
N GLY A 94 -2.28 6.43 -10.34
CA GLY A 94 -2.45 7.73 -9.71
C GLY A 94 -3.93 8.11 -9.64
N ASP A 95 -4.25 9.39 -9.86
CA ASP A 95 -5.63 9.87 -9.82
C ASP A 95 -6.31 9.81 -11.19
N LEU A 96 -7.01 8.70 -11.43
CA LEU A 96 -7.75 8.45 -12.68
C LEU A 96 -8.87 9.47 -12.92
N SER A 97 -9.51 9.97 -11.87
CA SER A 97 -10.59 10.98 -11.99
C SER A 97 -10.07 12.32 -12.45
N ILE A 98 -8.88 12.71 -11.98
CA ILE A 98 -8.19 13.90 -12.47
C ILE A 98 -7.74 13.68 -13.91
N ASN A 99 -7.16 12.51 -14.24
CA ASN A 99 -6.72 12.23 -15.61
C ASN A 99 -7.86 12.30 -16.63
N ASP A 100 -9.04 11.75 -16.33
CA ASP A 100 -10.22 11.86 -17.19
C ASP A 100 -10.68 13.33 -17.34
N TYR A 101 -10.71 14.10 -16.26
CA TYR A 101 -10.98 15.55 -16.33
C TYR A 101 -9.97 16.29 -17.20
N MET A 102 -8.68 16.00 -17.05
CA MET A 102 -7.59 16.65 -17.79
C MET A 102 -7.76 16.40 -19.30
N CYS A 103 -7.92 15.14 -19.68
CA CYS A 103 -8.10 14.73 -21.08
C CYS A 103 -9.38 15.31 -21.68
N SER A 104 -10.51 15.22 -20.98
CA SER A 104 -11.80 15.75 -21.47
C SER A 104 -11.78 17.27 -21.62
N THR A 105 -11.15 17.99 -20.68
CA THR A 105 -10.99 19.44 -20.76
C THR A 105 -10.11 19.82 -21.94
N LEU A 106 -8.96 19.16 -22.12
CA LEU A 106 -8.07 19.44 -23.25
C LEU A 106 -8.71 19.11 -24.61
N ALA A 107 -9.57 18.11 -24.69
CA ALA A 107 -10.27 17.77 -25.92
C ALA A 107 -11.38 18.76 -26.29
N SER A 108 -12.00 19.41 -25.30
CA SER A 108 -13.20 20.25 -25.50
C SER A 108 -12.93 21.76 -25.38
N ASP A 109 -12.17 22.19 -24.37
CA ASP A 109 -11.76 23.58 -24.13
C ASP A 109 -10.35 23.62 -23.49
N PRO A 110 -9.28 23.58 -24.30
CA PRO A 110 -7.91 23.57 -23.79
C PRO A 110 -7.55 24.74 -22.85
N LYS A 111 -8.26 25.88 -22.96
CA LYS A 111 -7.99 27.06 -22.12
C LYS A 111 -8.72 27.01 -20.77
N GLY A 112 -9.66 26.09 -20.61
CA GLY A 112 -10.45 25.90 -19.39
C GLY A 112 -9.79 25.05 -18.30
N LEU A 113 -8.51 24.69 -18.49
CA LEU A 113 -7.79 23.79 -17.58
C LEU A 113 -7.57 24.43 -16.19
N SER A 114 -8.06 23.76 -15.15
CA SER A 114 -7.85 24.20 -13.77
C SER A 114 -6.41 23.98 -13.30
N PRO A 115 -5.68 25.03 -12.86
CA PRO A 115 -4.33 24.88 -12.31
C PRO A 115 -4.27 23.95 -11.10
N THR A 116 -5.29 23.98 -10.24
CA THR A 116 -5.37 23.10 -9.06
C THR A 116 -5.49 21.63 -9.45
N LYS A 117 -6.33 21.32 -10.44
CA LYS A 117 -6.46 19.92 -10.91
C LYS A 117 -5.20 19.45 -11.63
N PHE A 118 -4.54 20.33 -12.37
CA PHE A 118 -3.25 20.03 -12.99
C PHE A 118 -2.18 19.68 -11.94
N HIS A 119 -2.07 20.44 -10.85
CA HIS A 119 -1.11 20.09 -9.78
C HIS A 119 -1.39 18.71 -9.17
N ASN A 120 -2.65 18.28 -9.13
CA ASN A 120 -3.04 16.98 -8.60
C ASN A 120 -2.96 15.85 -9.63
N SER A 121 -2.61 16.12 -10.90
CA SER A 121 -2.55 15.10 -11.96
C SER A 121 -1.22 14.33 -11.99
N VAL A 122 -0.19 14.83 -11.29
CA VAL A 122 1.09 14.13 -11.19
C VAL A 122 0.96 12.93 -10.26
N HIS A 123 1.62 11.82 -10.59
CA HIS A 123 1.52 10.58 -9.83
C HIS A 123 1.97 10.75 -8.36
N ASN A 124 2.98 11.60 -8.14
CA ASN A 124 3.52 11.92 -6.83
C ASN A 124 2.68 12.94 -6.02
N ALA A 125 1.46 13.29 -6.44
CA ALA A 125 0.64 14.25 -5.70
C ALA A 125 0.41 13.81 -4.24
N ALA A 126 0.07 12.53 -4.01
CA ALA A 126 -0.20 12.03 -2.65
C ALA A 126 1.03 12.14 -1.73
N VAL A 127 2.21 11.75 -2.20
CA VAL A 127 3.45 11.89 -1.41
C VAL A 127 3.81 13.36 -1.19
N GLY A 128 3.57 14.24 -2.17
CA GLY A 128 3.77 15.69 -2.00
C GLY A 128 2.85 16.29 -0.92
N TYR A 129 1.58 15.91 -0.89
CA TYR A 129 0.66 16.31 0.17
C TYR A 129 1.08 15.76 1.54
N TRP A 130 1.58 14.53 1.57
CA TRP A 130 2.08 13.89 2.78
C TRP A 130 3.27 14.66 3.37
N THR A 131 4.33 14.89 2.58
CA THR A 131 5.55 15.56 3.05
C THR A 131 5.29 17.00 3.46
N ILE A 132 4.44 17.74 2.74
CA ILE A 132 4.02 19.09 3.14
C ILE A 132 3.24 19.05 4.46
N GLY A 133 2.30 18.10 4.59
CA GLY A 133 1.44 18.01 5.78
C GLY A 133 2.19 17.58 7.05
N THR A 134 3.25 16.78 6.91
CA THR A 134 4.05 16.30 8.05
C THR A 134 5.33 17.10 8.27
N GLY A 135 5.72 17.94 7.32
CA GLY A 135 7.03 18.60 7.31
C GLY A 135 8.19 17.64 7.07
N CYS A 136 7.92 16.45 6.51
CA CYS A 136 8.96 15.45 6.24
C CYS A 136 9.89 15.91 5.11
N MET A 137 11.18 15.98 5.43
CA MET A 137 12.25 16.35 4.50
C MET A 137 13.14 15.16 4.10
N ALA A 138 12.82 13.95 4.59
CA ALA A 138 13.48 12.71 4.22
C ALA A 138 13.15 12.31 2.76
N ALA A 139 13.83 11.27 2.26
CA ALA A 139 13.60 10.78 0.91
C ALA A 139 12.14 10.34 0.70
N SER A 140 11.59 10.66 -0.48
CA SER A 140 10.20 10.36 -0.82
C SER A 140 10.06 9.92 -2.28
N ASN A 141 9.52 8.72 -2.51
CA ASN A 141 9.36 8.14 -3.85
C ASN A 141 7.88 7.91 -4.19
N ALA A 142 7.56 7.97 -5.48
CA ALA A 142 6.27 7.60 -6.04
C ALA A 142 6.47 6.56 -7.15
N VAL A 143 5.92 5.35 -6.97
CA VAL A 143 6.18 4.18 -7.80
C VAL A 143 4.90 3.74 -8.52
N SER A 144 5.04 3.38 -9.80
CA SER A 144 4.00 2.69 -10.56
C SER A 144 4.61 1.56 -11.38
N ALA A 145 3.97 0.41 -11.35
CA ALA A 145 4.26 -0.76 -12.16
C ALA A 145 2.96 -1.45 -12.60
N TYR A 146 1.92 -0.65 -12.90
CA TYR A 146 0.58 -1.14 -13.25
C TYR A 146 0.04 -2.12 -12.19
N GLU A 147 -0.43 -3.31 -12.57
CA GLU A 147 -0.92 -4.35 -11.66
C GLU A 147 0.12 -4.82 -10.61
N HIS A 148 1.41 -4.59 -10.85
CA HIS A 148 2.50 -4.98 -9.95
C HIS A 148 2.98 -3.83 -9.04
N SER A 149 2.22 -2.73 -8.96
CA SER A 149 2.64 -1.52 -8.24
C SER A 149 2.84 -1.76 -6.75
N PHE A 150 1.98 -2.53 -6.10
CA PHE A 150 2.15 -2.85 -4.68
C PHE A 150 3.44 -3.63 -4.42
N ALA A 151 3.69 -4.69 -5.21
CA ALA A 151 4.89 -5.50 -5.12
C ALA A 151 6.16 -4.68 -5.34
N SER A 152 6.14 -3.80 -6.35
CA SER A 152 7.27 -2.93 -6.69
C SER A 152 7.55 -1.89 -5.62
N GLY A 153 6.50 -1.28 -5.06
CA GLY A 153 6.63 -0.34 -3.94
C GLY A 153 7.16 -1.01 -2.67
N LEU A 154 6.72 -2.24 -2.38
CA LEU A 154 7.24 -3.00 -1.25
C LEU A 154 8.72 -3.39 -1.44
N LEU A 155 9.11 -3.79 -2.64
CA LEU A 155 10.52 -4.07 -2.96
C LEU A 155 11.38 -2.81 -2.76
N GLU A 156 10.93 -1.66 -3.25
CA GLU A 156 11.61 -0.38 -3.09
C GLU A 156 11.79 -0.02 -1.60
N ALA A 157 10.72 -0.10 -0.81
CA ALA A 157 10.78 0.19 0.63
C ALA A 157 11.68 -0.81 1.39
N ALA A 158 11.64 -2.09 1.02
CA ALA A 158 12.46 -3.13 1.62
C ALA A 158 13.96 -2.92 1.31
N VAL A 159 14.29 -2.58 0.06
CA VAL A 159 15.68 -2.30 -0.36
C VAL A 159 16.21 -1.06 0.37
N GLN A 160 15.45 0.04 0.41
CA GLN A 160 15.86 1.24 1.15
C GLN A 160 16.10 0.94 2.62
N SER A 161 15.14 0.30 3.30
CA SER A 161 15.28 -0.03 4.72
C SER A 161 16.48 -0.97 4.97
N ALA A 162 16.68 -1.97 4.11
CA ALA A 162 17.81 -2.90 4.20
C ALA A 162 19.18 -2.23 3.96
N CYS A 163 19.27 -1.29 3.03
CA CYS A 163 20.54 -0.64 2.68
C CYS A 163 20.90 0.51 3.61
N ASP A 164 19.91 1.34 3.95
CA ASP A 164 20.13 2.57 4.72
C ASP A 164 19.95 2.35 6.23
N GLN A 165 19.46 1.16 6.62
CA GLN A 165 19.22 0.78 8.02
C GLN A 165 18.25 1.71 8.75
N GLU A 166 17.29 2.27 8.01
CA GLU A 166 16.26 3.16 8.52
C GLU A 166 14.85 2.61 8.25
N PRO A 167 13.83 3.02 9.04
CA PRO A 167 12.44 2.68 8.73
C PRO A 167 11.96 3.39 7.47
N VAL A 168 11.14 2.72 6.66
CA VAL A 168 10.52 3.30 5.46
C VAL A 168 9.02 3.06 5.51
N LEU A 169 8.25 4.13 5.35
CA LEU A 169 6.80 4.06 5.19
C LEU A 169 6.45 3.66 3.76
N LEU A 170 5.77 2.53 3.58
CA LEU A 170 5.12 2.15 2.33
C LEU A 170 3.64 2.51 2.37
N VAL A 171 3.14 3.17 1.33
CA VAL A 171 1.72 3.49 1.15
C VAL A 171 1.26 3.05 -0.23
N GLY A 172 0.29 2.13 -0.29
CA GLY A 172 -0.36 1.71 -1.53
C GLY A 172 -1.79 2.25 -1.60
N TYR A 173 -2.21 2.81 -2.74
CA TYR A 173 -3.57 3.31 -2.92
C TYR A 173 -4.00 3.24 -4.39
N ASP A 174 -5.28 2.94 -4.61
CA ASP A 174 -5.93 3.14 -5.90
C ASP A 174 -7.41 3.51 -5.71
N ALA A 175 -7.96 4.16 -6.73
CA ALA A 175 -9.31 4.69 -6.77
C ALA A 175 -10.04 4.23 -8.03
N PRO A 176 -11.38 4.31 -8.08
CA PRO A 176 -12.12 3.85 -9.24
C PRO A 176 -11.78 4.65 -10.50
N THR A 177 -11.77 3.96 -11.63
CA THR A 177 -11.81 4.56 -12.96
C THR A 177 -13.13 5.29 -13.19
N VAL A 178 -13.08 6.36 -13.99
CA VAL A 178 -14.26 7.12 -14.40
C VAL A 178 -14.15 7.48 -15.88
N GLY A 179 -15.28 7.85 -16.49
CA GLY A 179 -15.33 8.39 -17.84
C GLY A 179 -14.72 7.45 -18.88
N ALA A 180 -13.97 8.00 -19.83
CA ALA A 180 -13.44 7.25 -20.98
C ALA A 180 -12.41 6.18 -20.56
N LEU A 181 -11.74 6.37 -19.42
CA LEU A 181 -10.70 5.46 -18.93
C LEU A 181 -11.25 4.09 -18.49
N THR A 182 -12.57 4.00 -18.21
CA THR A 182 -13.25 2.72 -17.96
C THR A 182 -13.20 1.74 -19.14
N SER A 183 -12.84 2.19 -20.34
CA SER A 183 -12.65 1.32 -21.50
C SER A 183 -11.28 0.64 -21.58
N VAL A 184 -10.32 1.05 -20.74
CA VAL A 184 -8.93 0.59 -20.80
C VAL A 184 -8.41 -0.05 -19.51
N THR A 185 -9.01 0.28 -18.36
CA THR A 185 -8.64 -0.29 -17.05
C THR A 185 -9.91 -0.49 -16.21
N ASP A 186 -9.95 -1.56 -15.43
CA ASP A 186 -11.07 -1.88 -14.53
C ASP A 186 -10.63 -1.65 -13.07
N SER A 187 -10.97 -0.48 -12.54
CA SER A 187 -10.81 -0.14 -11.14
C SER A 187 -12.15 0.37 -10.61
N ARG A 188 -12.70 -0.30 -9.60
CA ARG A 188 -14.12 -0.19 -9.21
C ARG A 188 -14.32 0.44 -7.85
N GLY A 189 -13.29 0.51 -7.01
CA GLY A 189 -13.43 1.05 -5.65
C GLY A 189 -12.17 1.64 -5.07
N LEU A 190 -12.33 2.17 -3.85
CA LEU A 190 -11.24 2.75 -3.05
C LEU A 190 -10.61 1.64 -2.21
N LEU A 191 -9.29 1.47 -2.33
CA LEU A 191 -8.51 0.60 -1.46
C LEU A 191 -7.15 1.24 -1.21
N ALA A 192 -6.75 1.32 0.06
CA ALA A 192 -5.40 1.66 0.42
C ALA A 192 -4.89 0.90 1.62
N VAL A 193 -3.58 0.82 1.66
CA VAL A 193 -2.81 0.08 2.64
C VAL A 193 -1.55 0.85 2.98
N ALA A 194 -1.06 0.68 4.20
CA ALA A 194 0.27 1.15 4.56
C ALA A 194 0.94 0.23 5.57
N LEU A 195 2.26 0.22 5.54
CA LEU A 195 3.15 -0.53 6.43
C LEU A 195 4.39 0.33 6.68
N VAL A 196 4.96 0.24 7.87
CA VAL A 196 6.35 0.67 8.08
C VAL A 196 7.24 -0.56 8.01
N ILE A 197 8.24 -0.50 7.14
CA ILE A 197 9.28 -1.53 6.99
C ILE A 197 10.53 -1.05 7.71
N ALA A 198 11.01 -1.80 8.68
CA ALA A 198 12.16 -1.43 9.50
C ALA A 198 13.29 -2.47 9.41
N SER A 199 14.53 -2.01 9.56
CA SER A 199 15.75 -2.82 9.59
C SER A 199 15.96 -3.53 10.94
N GLU A 200 15.43 -2.96 12.02
CA GLU A 200 15.53 -3.45 13.39
C GLU A 200 14.14 -3.61 14.05
N PRO A 201 13.97 -4.59 14.95
CA PRO A 201 12.70 -4.76 15.65
C PRO A 201 12.51 -3.67 16.72
N SER A 202 11.25 -3.35 16.99
CA SER A 202 10.82 -2.48 18.09
C SER A 202 9.69 -3.13 18.88
N GLU A 203 9.29 -2.48 19.98
CA GLU A 203 8.10 -2.87 20.76
C GLU A 203 6.80 -2.84 19.94
N ARG A 204 6.79 -2.14 18.80
CA ARG A 204 5.63 -1.98 17.90
C ARG A 204 5.69 -2.92 16.69
N THR A 205 6.73 -3.73 16.58
CA THR A 205 6.84 -4.71 15.49
C THR A 205 5.74 -5.77 15.61
N VAL A 206 5.10 -6.07 14.49
CA VAL A 206 4.02 -7.07 14.40
C VAL A 206 4.48 -8.36 13.70
N ALA A 207 5.52 -8.28 12.87
CA ALA A 207 6.08 -9.45 12.18
C ALA A 207 7.54 -9.23 11.82
N ALA A 208 8.33 -10.30 11.81
CA ALA A 208 9.57 -10.36 11.05
C ALA A 208 9.26 -10.80 9.62
N LEU A 209 10.01 -10.26 8.66
CA LEU A 209 9.82 -10.42 7.23
C LEU A 209 11.14 -10.84 6.59
N ASP A 210 11.22 -12.11 6.19
CA ASP A 210 12.24 -12.51 5.21
C ASP A 210 11.67 -12.29 3.81
N TRP A 211 12.50 -11.83 2.88
CA TRP A 211 12.09 -11.56 1.52
C TRP A 211 13.14 -12.07 0.53
N SER A 212 12.71 -12.35 -0.69
CA SER A 212 13.61 -12.79 -1.76
C SER A 212 12.97 -12.57 -3.12
N LEU A 213 13.80 -12.48 -4.15
CA LEU A 213 13.35 -12.51 -5.53
C LEU A 213 13.38 -13.95 -6.03
N VAL A 214 12.26 -14.43 -6.56
CA VAL A 214 12.11 -15.79 -7.07
C VAL A 214 11.73 -15.77 -8.54
N SER A 215 12.33 -16.69 -9.30
CA SER A 215 11.99 -17.00 -10.69
C SER A 215 11.99 -18.51 -10.82
N GLU A 216 10.83 -19.08 -11.16
CA GLU A 216 10.63 -20.52 -11.29
C GLU A 216 10.64 -20.85 -12.78
N ASP A 217 11.75 -21.41 -13.27
CA ASP A 217 11.97 -21.75 -14.69
C ASP A 217 11.71 -20.58 -15.66
N GLY A 218 12.10 -19.36 -15.26
CA GLY A 218 11.89 -18.13 -16.04
C GLY A 218 10.48 -17.58 -15.98
N THR A 219 9.63 -18.10 -15.09
CA THR A 219 8.26 -17.63 -14.84
C THR A 219 8.12 -17.10 -13.42
N ALA A 220 7.26 -16.09 -13.26
CA ALA A 220 6.89 -15.57 -11.96
C ALA A 220 6.05 -16.61 -11.19
N ALA A 221 6.34 -16.78 -9.90
CA ALA A 221 5.41 -17.47 -9.00
C ALA A 221 4.07 -16.73 -8.97
N ALA A 222 2.96 -17.47 -9.00
CA ALA A 222 1.62 -16.90 -9.01
C ALA A 222 1.35 -16.07 -7.74
N ALA A 223 0.57 -14.99 -7.88
CA ALA A 223 0.15 -14.19 -6.75
C ALA A 223 -0.59 -15.04 -5.72
N THR A 224 -0.26 -14.88 -4.43
CA THR A 224 -0.97 -15.58 -3.36
C THR A 224 -2.42 -15.09 -3.30
N PRO A 225 -3.41 -15.97 -3.51
CA PRO A 225 -4.82 -15.56 -3.57
C PRO A 225 -5.38 -15.26 -2.17
N PRO A 226 -6.39 -14.37 -2.08
CA PRO A 226 -7.10 -14.14 -0.83
C PRO A 226 -7.91 -15.36 -0.39
N ARG A 227 -7.99 -15.59 0.92
CA ARG A 227 -8.57 -16.80 1.54
C ARG A 227 -9.91 -16.54 2.22
N SER A 228 -10.05 -15.46 2.97
CA SER A 228 -11.28 -15.08 3.66
C SER A 228 -12.31 -14.53 2.69
N GLU A 229 -13.59 -14.65 3.03
CA GLU A 229 -14.67 -14.06 2.24
C GLU A 229 -14.56 -12.53 2.17
N ALA A 230 -14.11 -11.88 3.24
CA ALA A 230 -13.85 -10.45 3.27
C ALA A 230 -12.78 -10.03 2.24
N ALA A 231 -11.64 -10.72 2.20
CA ALA A 231 -10.59 -10.41 1.22
C ALA A 231 -11.00 -10.78 -0.21
N LYS A 232 -11.68 -11.92 -0.41
CA LYS A 232 -12.21 -12.29 -1.74
C LYS A 232 -13.16 -11.25 -2.31
N SER A 233 -13.98 -10.62 -1.46
CA SER A 233 -14.87 -9.54 -1.89
C SER A 233 -14.13 -8.31 -2.44
N LEU A 234 -12.83 -8.18 -2.15
CA LEU A 234 -11.96 -7.10 -2.59
C LEU A 234 -10.97 -7.51 -3.68
N ALA A 235 -10.91 -8.81 -4.06
CA ALA A 235 -9.86 -9.36 -4.93
C ALA A 235 -9.76 -8.68 -6.30
N GLU A 236 -10.89 -8.18 -6.81
CA GLU A 236 -11.00 -7.54 -8.11
C GLU A 236 -11.43 -6.06 -7.98
N ILE A 237 -11.19 -5.42 -6.82
CA ILE A 237 -11.66 -4.06 -6.60
C ILE A 237 -10.83 -3.04 -7.40
N ASN A 238 -9.51 -3.18 -7.37
CA ASN A 238 -8.51 -2.36 -8.06
C ASN A 238 -7.13 -3.04 -7.94
N PRO A 239 -6.07 -2.51 -8.59
CA PRO A 239 -4.73 -3.11 -8.55
C PRO A 239 -4.10 -3.25 -7.15
N MET A 240 -4.51 -2.43 -6.16
CA MET A 240 -4.03 -2.59 -4.79
C MET A 240 -4.55 -3.85 -4.10
N ALA A 241 -5.52 -4.57 -4.69
CA ALA A 241 -5.92 -5.90 -4.22
C ALA A 241 -4.76 -6.90 -4.17
N ALA A 242 -3.67 -6.67 -4.91
CA ALA A 242 -2.43 -7.44 -4.80
C ALA A 242 -1.84 -7.46 -3.37
N SER A 243 -2.19 -6.48 -2.51
CA SER A 243 -1.74 -6.46 -1.12
C SER A 243 -2.51 -7.41 -0.20
N LEU A 244 -3.67 -7.93 -0.62
CA LEU A 244 -4.59 -8.66 0.26
C LEU A 244 -3.95 -9.92 0.86
N GLY A 245 -3.19 -10.68 0.08
CA GLY A 245 -2.51 -11.89 0.58
C GLY A 245 -1.52 -11.60 1.72
N LEU A 246 -0.81 -10.46 1.65
CA LEU A 246 0.08 -10.00 2.72
C LEU A 246 -0.71 -9.58 3.96
N PHE A 247 -1.75 -8.75 3.80
CA PHE A 247 -2.55 -8.26 4.92
C PHE A 247 -3.35 -9.39 5.61
N GLU A 248 -3.90 -10.34 4.85
CA GLU A 248 -4.48 -11.54 5.45
C GLU A 248 -3.43 -12.34 6.24
N SER A 249 -2.24 -12.53 5.68
CA SER A 249 -1.17 -13.25 6.40
C SER A 249 -0.77 -12.55 7.69
N LEU A 250 -0.73 -11.20 7.70
CA LEU A 250 -0.54 -10.39 8.92
C LEU A 250 -1.69 -10.57 9.93
N ALA A 251 -2.94 -10.68 9.48
CA ALA A 251 -4.10 -10.83 10.37
C ALA A 251 -4.08 -12.17 11.14
N HIS A 252 -3.47 -13.21 10.56
CA HIS A 252 -3.43 -14.57 11.09
C HIS A 252 -2.13 -14.92 11.82
N LEU A 253 -1.15 -14.01 11.89
CA LEU A 253 0.17 -14.27 12.51
C LEU A 253 0.11 -14.53 14.02
N ASP A 254 -0.88 -13.98 14.72
CA ASP A 254 -1.02 -14.09 16.18
C ASP A 254 -1.75 -15.37 16.66
N ASP A 255 -2.25 -16.23 15.76
CA ASP A 255 -3.11 -17.39 16.09
C ASP A 255 -2.37 -18.61 16.66
N GLY A 256 -1.35 -18.37 17.47
CA GLY A 256 -0.80 -19.41 18.34
C GLY A 256 0.07 -20.46 17.66
N ASN A 257 0.47 -20.27 16.39
CA ASN A 257 1.57 -21.05 15.82
C ASN A 257 2.92 -20.51 16.34
N VAL A 258 3.12 -20.61 17.66
CA VAL A 258 4.34 -20.24 18.35
C VAL A 258 5.44 -21.21 17.89
N GLY A 259 6.11 -20.86 16.79
CA GLY A 259 7.26 -21.60 16.25
C GLY A 259 7.24 -21.87 14.74
N GLY A 260 6.11 -21.66 14.05
CA GLY A 260 6.00 -21.91 12.60
C GLY A 260 6.01 -20.62 11.79
N ALA A 261 6.87 -20.55 10.76
CA ALA A 261 6.74 -19.51 9.73
C ALA A 261 5.38 -19.68 9.00
N GLY A 262 4.71 -18.58 8.66
CA GLY A 262 3.46 -18.65 7.88
C GLY A 262 3.67 -19.25 6.49
N SER A 263 2.61 -19.50 5.72
CA SER A 263 2.81 -19.78 4.29
C SER A 263 3.47 -18.57 3.60
N PRO A 264 4.37 -18.78 2.63
CA PRO A 264 4.95 -17.66 1.89
C PRO A 264 3.86 -16.89 1.14
N VAL A 265 4.06 -15.58 1.01
CA VAL A 265 3.24 -14.68 0.19
C VAL A 265 4.05 -14.29 -1.03
N ASP A 266 3.57 -14.67 -2.21
CA ASP A 266 4.17 -14.35 -3.50
C ASP A 266 3.44 -13.18 -4.14
N LEU A 267 4.23 -12.19 -4.57
CA LEU A 267 3.77 -10.99 -5.25
C LEU A 267 4.51 -10.85 -6.59
N PRO A 268 3.85 -11.07 -7.74
CA PRO A 268 4.48 -10.88 -9.04
C PRO A 268 4.98 -9.45 -9.24
N LEU A 269 6.22 -9.33 -9.72
CA LEU A 269 6.85 -8.07 -10.13
C LEU A 269 6.85 -7.92 -11.66
N SER A 270 6.83 -9.03 -12.38
CA SER A 270 6.77 -9.12 -13.84
C SER A 270 6.30 -10.52 -14.26
N ALA A 271 6.33 -10.83 -15.57
CA ALA A 271 6.02 -12.16 -16.07
C ALA A 271 7.01 -13.26 -15.61
N SER A 272 8.24 -12.90 -15.21
CA SER A 272 9.32 -13.85 -14.91
C SER A 272 9.85 -13.76 -13.47
N LEU A 273 9.38 -12.80 -12.68
CA LEU A 273 9.92 -12.50 -11.36
C LEU A 273 8.81 -12.22 -10.36
N SER A 274 8.92 -12.82 -9.17
CA SER A 274 8.07 -12.50 -8.02
C SER A 274 8.89 -12.12 -6.81
N LEU A 275 8.34 -11.23 -5.99
CA LEU A 275 8.77 -10.96 -4.63
C LEU A 275 8.11 -11.99 -3.71
N ARG A 276 8.91 -12.90 -3.14
CA ARG A 276 8.46 -13.87 -2.14
C ARG A 276 8.72 -13.33 -0.74
N LEU A 277 7.69 -13.30 0.08
CA LEU A 277 7.68 -12.83 1.46
C LEU A 277 7.42 -13.99 2.41
N GLN A 278 8.16 -14.05 3.50
CA GLN A 278 7.99 -15.04 4.55
C GLN A 278 7.83 -14.33 5.89
N LEU A 279 6.59 -14.29 6.38
CA LEU A 279 6.27 -13.69 7.67
C LEU A 279 6.54 -14.67 8.81
N ARG A 280 7.09 -14.16 9.90
CA ARG A 280 7.33 -14.90 11.14
C ARG A 280 6.82 -14.10 12.34
N PRO A 281 6.18 -14.76 13.32
CA PRO A 281 5.85 -14.09 14.57
C PRO A 281 7.14 -13.69 15.29
N LEU A 282 7.09 -12.62 16.08
CA LEU A 282 8.20 -12.28 16.96
C LEU A 282 8.27 -13.31 18.10
N ALA A 283 9.47 -13.78 18.40
CA ALA A 283 9.72 -14.48 19.65
C ALA A 283 9.49 -13.47 20.79
N ARG A 284 8.33 -13.54 21.45
CA ARG A 284 8.12 -12.80 22.70
C ARG A 284 9.00 -13.48 23.76
N GLY A 285 10.09 -12.80 24.12
CA GLY A 285 10.97 -13.19 25.23
C GLY A 285 10.28 -13.11 26.57
#